data_AF-A0A934B1Q8-F1
#
_entry.id   AF-A0A934B1Q8-F1
#
_cell.length_a   1.000
_cell.length_b   1.000
_cell.length_c   1.000
_cell.angle_alpha   90.00
_cell.angle_beta   90.00
_cell.angle_gamma   90.00
#
_symmetry.space_group_name_H-M   'P 1'
#
loop_
_entity.id
_entity.type
_entity.pdbx_description
1 polymer ?
#
loop_
_entity_poly.entity_id
_entity_poly.type
_entity_poly.pdbx_seq_one_letter_code
_entity_poly.pdbx_strand_id
1 'polypeptide(L)'
;MQWLLERYQQVHFRDYMAIQVSLFCGTTAFPDRMGDSFPDLLASKRLVQGYNVSGPLKPDTCIAVDRDLTDSTWRGLFHSALVENRRFQRGLFDVTDITGRHKDGPAEQPLMVRLKDVSFETTPFTVAGIRQLSRRRLIGRKADLFDYGLALLKTSASLVYTIQLATAEQLAVATDSRAHFTLLTRLIERMGFTIENGLVEQGIS
;
A
#
# COMPACT_ATOMS: atom_id res chain seq x y z
N MET A 1 14.93 10.51 6.91
CA MET A 1 15.15 9.95 8.25
C MET A 1 15.64 11.02 9.23
N GLN A 2 16.77 11.68 8.95
CA GLN A 2 17.39 12.65 9.86
C GLN A 2 16.43 13.74 10.36
N TRP A 3 15.67 14.38 9.46
CA TRP A 3 14.64 15.35 9.83
C TRP A 3 13.58 14.81 10.82
N LEU A 4 13.14 13.55 10.66
CA LEU A 4 12.18 12.93 11.58
C LEU A 4 12.80 12.75 12.97
N LEU A 5 14.08 12.37 13.03
CA LEU A 5 14.79 12.18 14.30
C LEU A 5 15.15 13.52 14.97
N GLU A 6 15.31 14.59 14.21
CA GLU A 6 15.50 15.94 14.78
C GLU A 6 14.19 16.48 15.37
N ARG A 7 13.06 16.20 14.72
CA ARG A 7 11.75 16.71 15.13
C ARG A 7 11.05 15.86 16.20
N TYR A 8 11.25 14.55 16.18
CA TYR A 8 10.55 13.61 17.04
C TYR A 8 11.51 12.82 17.93
N GLN A 9 11.15 12.72 19.22
CA GLN A 9 11.91 11.95 20.20
C GLN A 9 11.93 10.46 19.87
N GLN A 10 10.85 9.93 19.30
CA GLN A 10 10.71 8.54 18.90
C GLN A 10 10.05 8.47 17.52
N VAL A 11 10.57 7.60 16.65
CA VAL A 11 10.04 7.38 15.31
C VAL A 11 9.66 5.92 15.15
N HIS A 12 8.39 5.68 14.81
CA HIS A 12 7.85 4.36 14.59
C HIS A 12 7.87 4.07 13.10
N PHE A 13 8.60 3.02 12.71
CA PHE A 13 8.56 2.54 11.34
C PHE A 13 7.51 1.46 11.19
N ARG A 14 6.76 1.54 10.08
CA ARG A 14 5.86 0.46 9.69
C ARG A 14 6.74 -0.77 9.44
N ASP A 15 6.39 -1.82 10.15
CA ASP A 15 7.13 -3.08 10.11
C ASP A 15 6.92 -3.80 8.77
N TYR A 16 7.65 -4.89 8.58
CA TYR A 16 7.42 -5.85 7.53
C TYR A 16 5.96 -6.35 7.56
N MET A 17 5.26 -6.16 6.44
CA MET A 17 3.85 -6.48 6.33
C MET A 17 3.60 -7.43 5.16
N ALA A 18 3.51 -8.73 5.45
CA ALA A 18 3.05 -9.73 4.51
C ALA A 18 1.54 -9.99 4.71
N ILE A 19 0.73 -9.63 3.72
CA ILE A 19 -0.71 -9.88 3.72
C ILE A 19 -0.98 -11.24 3.11
N GLN A 20 -1.60 -12.13 3.88
CA GLN A 20 -2.15 -13.36 3.36
C GLN A 20 -3.54 -13.10 2.78
N VAL A 21 -3.64 -13.15 1.45
CA VAL A 21 -4.92 -12.98 0.73
C VAL A 21 -5.71 -14.27 0.82
N SER A 22 -5.07 -15.40 0.51
CA SER A 22 -5.63 -16.75 0.64
C SER A 22 -4.57 -17.74 1.14
N LEU A 23 -4.93 -19.01 1.34
CA LEU A 23 -3.99 -20.04 1.82
C LEU A 23 -2.75 -20.19 0.94
N PHE A 24 -2.87 -19.93 -0.37
CA PHE A 24 -1.79 -20.12 -1.35
C PHE A 24 -1.32 -18.81 -2.00
N CYS A 25 -1.80 -17.67 -1.53
CA CYS A 25 -1.49 -16.37 -2.11
C CYS A 25 -1.32 -15.31 -1.01
N GLY A 26 -0.18 -14.63 -1.06
CA GLY A 26 0.09 -13.46 -0.24
C GLY A 26 0.79 -12.37 -1.05
N THR A 27 0.86 -11.18 -0.47
CA THR A 27 1.60 -10.05 -1.03
C THR A 27 2.30 -9.30 0.09
N THR A 28 3.42 -8.66 -0.20
CA THR A 28 4.17 -7.86 0.77
C THR A 28 3.80 -6.39 0.60
N ALA A 29 3.17 -5.78 1.60
CA ALA A 29 2.86 -4.36 1.62
C ALA A 29 4.11 -3.50 1.90
N PHE A 30 4.96 -3.94 2.83
CA PHE A 30 6.22 -3.30 3.19
C PHE A 30 7.32 -4.36 3.32
N PRO A 31 8.39 -4.28 2.52
CA PRO A 31 9.52 -5.21 2.64
C PRO A 31 10.58 -4.73 3.64
N ASP A 32 10.61 -3.44 3.96
CA ASP A 32 11.73 -2.82 4.68
C ASP A 32 11.65 -3.04 6.19
N ARG A 33 12.80 -3.42 6.76
CA ARG A 33 13.07 -3.41 8.20
C ARG A 33 14.10 -2.33 8.49
N MET A 34 13.63 -1.09 8.66
CA MET A 34 14.52 0.05 8.79
C MET A 34 15.53 -0.08 9.92
N GLY A 35 15.17 -0.77 11.01
CA GLY A 35 16.07 -0.99 12.12
C GLY A 35 17.31 -1.84 11.77
N ASP A 36 17.27 -2.66 10.72
CA ASP A 36 18.46 -3.41 10.26
C ASP A 36 19.55 -2.44 9.74
N SER A 37 19.13 -1.27 9.21
CA SER A 37 20.04 -0.21 8.75
C SER A 37 20.43 0.78 9.86
N PHE A 38 19.74 0.78 11.01
CA PHE A 38 19.96 1.72 12.11
C PHE A 38 19.93 1.01 13.49
N PRO A 39 20.85 0.05 13.74
CA PRO A 39 20.84 -0.76 14.96
C PRO A 39 20.99 0.06 16.24
N ASP A 40 21.78 1.14 16.21
CA ASP A 40 21.96 2.01 17.38
C ASP A 40 20.68 2.75 17.76
N LEU A 41 19.86 3.15 16.76
CA LEU A 41 18.58 3.81 17.00
C LEU A 41 17.53 2.84 17.55
N LEU A 42 17.59 1.56 17.16
CA LEU A 42 16.79 0.50 17.79
C LEU A 42 17.19 0.27 19.23
N ALA A 43 18.50 0.08 19.48
CA ALA A 43 19.02 -0.21 20.82
C ALA A 43 18.69 0.92 21.81
N SER A 44 18.77 2.17 21.35
CA SER A 44 18.39 3.36 22.13
C SER A 44 16.89 3.65 22.18
N LYS A 45 16.05 2.83 21.53
CA LYS A 45 14.59 3.00 21.40
C LYS A 45 14.13 4.31 20.75
N ARG A 46 15.05 5.02 20.09
CA ARG A 46 14.77 6.18 19.23
C ARG A 46 13.99 5.77 17.98
N LEU A 47 14.23 4.56 17.49
CA LEU A 47 13.46 3.90 16.44
C LEU A 47 12.69 2.73 17.04
N VAL A 48 11.38 2.66 16.80
CA VAL A 48 10.52 1.55 17.18
C VAL A 48 10.07 0.81 15.92
N GLN A 49 10.21 -0.51 15.94
CA GLN A 49 9.72 -1.44 14.93
C GLN A 49 9.28 -2.76 15.60
N GLY A 50 8.74 -3.70 14.85
CA GLY A 50 8.29 -5.00 15.40
C GLY A 50 6.78 -5.13 15.57
N TYR A 51 5.99 -4.23 14.99
CA TYR A 51 4.53 -4.33 15.00
C TYR A 51 4.08 -5.51 14.13
N ASN A 52 3.49 -6.53 14.76
CA ASN A 52 2.99 -7.68 14.03
C ASN A 52 1.71 -7.33 13.23
N VAL A 53 1.93 -6.94 11.97
CA VAL A 53 0.89 -6.58 11.00
C VAL A 53 0.81 -7.57 9.82
N SER A 54 1.54 -8.68 9.92
CA SER A 54 1.57 -9.74 8.91
C SER A 54 0.51 -10.82 9.18
N GLY A 55 0.13 -11.56 8.13
CA GLY A 55 -0.81 -12.67 8.19
C GLY A 55 -2.15 -12.38 7.50
N PRO A 56 -3.21 -13.15 7.81
CA PRO A 56 -4.51 -12.97 7.20
C PRO A 56 -5.16 -11.67 7.68
N LEU A 57 -5.84 -10.97 6.75
CA LEU A 57 -6.64 -9.80 7.10
C LEU A 57 -7.72 -10.19 8.11
N LYS A 58 -7.73 -9.51 9.27
CA LYS A 58 -8.78 -9.63 10.28
C LYS A 58 -10.13 -9.20 9.70
N PRO A 59 -11.27 -9.67 10.24
CA PRO A 59 -12.60 -9.29 9.76
C PRO A 59 -12.81 -7.78 9.67
N ASP A 60 -12.45 -7.04 10.72
CA ASP A 60 -12.60 -5.57 10.75
C ASP A 60 -11.73 -4.88 9.70
N THR A 61 -10.51 -5.37 9.49
CA THR A 61 -9.64 -4.89 8.41
C THR A 61 -10.24 -5.18 7.04
N CYS A 62 -10.86 -6.35 6.83
CA CYS A 62 -11.55 -6.65 5.58
C CYS A 62 -12.70 -5.66 5.32
N ILE A 63 -13.50 -5.34 6.34
CA ILE A 63 -14.61 -4.37 6.23
C ILE A 63 -14.08 -2.98 5.89
N ALA A 64 -13.01 -2.54 6.56
CA ALA A 64 -12.40 -1.24 6.29
C ALA A 64 -11.83 -1.17 4.86
N VAL A 65 -11.17 -2.25 4.41
CA VAL A 65 -10.65 -2.35 3.04
C VAL A 65 -11.79 -2.35 2.03
N ASP A 66 -12.85 -3.13 2.23
CA ASP A 66 -14.00 -3.13 1.33
C ASP A 66 -14.65 -1.75 1.22
N ARG A 67 -14.65 -0.94 2.29
CA ARG A 67 -15.11 0.46 2.22
C ARG A 67 -14.25 1.34 1.31
N ASP A 68 -12.93 1.15 1.30
CA ASP A 68 -12.04 1.86 0.35
C ASP A 68 -12.26 1.40 -1.07
N LEU A 69 -12.31 0.08 -1.25
CA LEU A 69 -12.47 -0.54 -2.57
C LEU A 69 -13.84 -0.22 -3.18
N THR A 70 -14.84 0.13 -2.38
CA THR A 70 -16.16 0.57 -2.85
C THR A 70 -16.31 2.10 -2.96
N ASP A 71 -15.46 2.90 -2.30
CA ASP A 71 -15.40 4.36 -2.44
C ASP A 71 -14.82 4.77 -3.80
N SER A 72 -15.66 5.34 -4.68
CA SER A 72 -15.26 5.78 -6.02
C SER A 72 -14.23 6.91 -5.98
N THR A 73 -14.31 7.81 -5.01
CA THR A 73 -13.33 8.90 -4.85
C THR A 73 -11.98 8.32 -4.46
N TRP A 74 -11.95 7.39 -3.51
CA TRP A 74 -10.70 6.73 -3.10
C TRP A 74 -10.07 5.94 -4.27
N ARG A 75 -10.87 5.18 -5.03
CA ARG A 75 -10.38 4.48 -6.24
C ARG A 75 -9.88 5.44 -7.32
N GLY A 76 -10.56 6.56 -7.54
CA GLY A 76 -10.10 7.62 -8.46
C GLY A 76 -8.72 8.14 -8.06
N LEU A 77 -8.54 8.51 -6.80
CA LEU A 77 -7.24 8.95 -6.26
C LEU A 77 -6.15 7.88 -6.42
N PHE A 78 -6.48 6.62 -6.17
CA PHE A 78 -5.56 5.50 -6.35
C PHE A 78 -5.18 5.34 -7.82
N HIS A 79 -6.15 5.40 -8.73
CA HIS A 79 -5.92 5.23 -10.16
C HIS A 79 -5.08 6.37 -10.73
N SER A 80 -5.37 7.63 -10.39
CA SER A 80 -4.53 8.77 -10.77
C SER A 80 -3.09 8.60 -10.27
N ALA A 81 -2.91 8.22 -9.00
CA ALA A 81 -1.58 7.93 -8.45
C ALA A 81 -0.87 6.79 -9.19
N LEU A 82 -1.59 5.72 -9.54
CA LEU A 82 -1.05 4.61 -10.32
C LEU A 82 -0.61 5.06 -11.72
N VAL A 83 -1.39 5.93 -12.39
CA VAL A 83 -1.08 6.41 -13.75
C VAL A 83 0.15 7.32 -13.75
N GLU A 84 0.22 8.23 -12.79
CA GLU A 84 1.13 9.39 -12.82
C GLU A 84 2.43 9.19 -12.02
N ASN A 85 2.41 8.34 -10.99
CA ASN A 85 3.52 8.27 -10.03
C ASN A 85 4.33 6.97 -10.18
N ARG A 86 5.50 7.07 -10.83
CA ARG A 86 6.44 5.93 -10.99
C ARG A 86 6.95 5.36 -9.67
N ARG A 87 7.15 6.19 -8.64
CA ARG A 87 7.58 5.70 -7.32
C ARG A 87 6.48 4.87 -6.66
N PHE A 88 5.22 5.29 -6.80
CA PHE A 88 4.07 4.54 -6.33
C PHE A 88 3.93 3.20 -7.05
N GLN A 89 4.07 3.17 -8.38
CA GLN A 89 4.08 1.94 -9.18
C GLN A 89 5.14 0.93 -8.71
N ARG A 90 6.38 1.39 -8.48
CA ARG A 90 7.50 0.55 -7.99
C ARG A 90 7.27 -0.03 -6.60
N GLY A 91 6.46 0.62 -5.77
CA GLY A 91 6.05 0.07 -4.48
C GLY A 91 5.00 -1.04 -4.59
N LEU A 92 4.30 -1.13 -5.73
CA LEU A 92 3.18 -2.05 -5.95
C LEU A 92 3.54 -3.26 -6.80
N PHE A 93 4.38 -3.07 -7.82
CA PHE A 93 4.71 -4.07 -8.82
C PHE A 93 6.23 -4.24 -8.98
N ASP A 94 6.66 -5.42 -9.42
CA ASP A 94 8.06 -5.66 -9.75
C ASP A 94 8.49 -4.80 -10.95
N VAL A 95 9.77 -4.41 -10.98
CA VAL A 95 10.31 -3.56 -12.07
C VAL A 95 10.07 -4.18 -13.45
N THR A 96 10.17 -5.51 -13.54
CA THR A 96 9.95 -6.27 -14.78
C THR A 96 8.49 -6.22 -15.26
N ASP A 97 7.54 -6.09 -14.34
CA ASP A 97 6.12 -5.93 -14.68
C ASP A 97 5.81 -4.50 -15.16
N ILE A 98 6.57 -3.51 -14.65
CA ILE A 98 6.45 -2.10 -15.02
C ILE A 98 7.06 -1.84 -16.41
N THR A 99 8.29 -2.31 -16.65
CA THR A 99 9.03 -2.07 -17.90
C THR A 99 8.68 -3.08 -19.01
N GLY A 100 8.01 -4.18 -18.65
CA GLY A 100 7.81 -5.33 -19.52
C GLY A 100 9.01 -6.29 -19.48
N ARG A 101 8.74 -7.57 -19.77
CA ARG A 101 9.79 -8.58 -19.97
C ARG A 101 10.26 -8.50 -21.43
N HIS A 102 11.55 -8.25 -21.65
CA HIS A 102 12.18 -8.59 -22.93
C HIS A 102 12.28 -10.11 -23.02
N LYS A 103 11.29 -10.77 -23.61
CA LYS A 103 11.36 -12.20 -23.97
C LYS A 103 10.89 -12.38 -25.41
N ASP A 104 11.65 -13.16 -26.17
CA ASP A 104 11.34 -13.57 -27.54
C ASP A 104 9.98 -14.28 -27.58
N GLY A 105 8.98 -13.57 -28.13
CA GLY A 105 7.57 -13.96 -28.20
C GLY A 105 6.72 -12.77 -28.69
N PRO A 106 5.45 -12.97 -29.06
CA PRO A 106 4.59 -11.85 -29.45
C PRO A 106 4.52 -10.84 -28.30
N ALA A 107 4.73 -9.56 -28.60
CA ALA A 107 4.87 -8.51 -27.60
C ALA A 107 3.54 -8.30 -26.85
N GLU A 108 3.36 -8.98 -25.71
CA GLU A 108 2.33 -8.58 -24.76
C GLU A 108 2.66 -7.18 -24.23
N GLN A 109 1.68 -6.27 -24.26
CA GLN A 109 1.87 -4.93 -23.71
C GLN A 109 2.28 -5.04 -22.23
N PRO A 110 3.23 -4.23 -21.74
CA PRO A 110 3.61 -4.25 -20.32
C PRO A 110 2.37 -4.14 -19.41
N LEU A 111 2.37 -4.86 -18.29
CA LEU A 111 1.24 -4.88 -17.33
C LEU A 111 0.78 -3.46 -17.00
N MET A 112 1.73 -2.55 -16.77
CA MET A 112 1.46 -1.16 -16.46
C MET A 112 0.69 -0.40 -17.56
N VAL A 113 0.88 -0.74 -18.83
CA VAL A 113 0.08 -0.14 -19.92
C VAL A 113 -1.37 -0.59 -19.80
N ARG A 114 -1.60 -1.87 -19.48
CA ARG A 114 -2.96 -2.43 -19.33
C ARG A 114 -3.66 -1.89 -18.09
N LEU A 115 -2.97 -1.78 -16.95
CA LEU A 115 -3.56 -1.33 -15.68
C LEU A 115 -3.90 0.17 -15.63
N LYS A 116 -3.45 0.96 -16.61
CA LYS A 116 -3.78 2.38 -16.79
C LYS A 116 -5.11 2.60 -17.51
N ASP A 117 -5.78 1.54 -17.94
CA ASP A 117 -7.11 1.63 -18.53
C ASP A 117 -8.13 2.15 -17.49
N VAL A 118 -8.88 3.20 -17.86
CA VAL A 118 -9.88 3.87 -17.01
C VAL A 118 -11.00 2.94 -16.51
N SER A 119 -11.23 1.81 -17.20
CA SER A 119 -12.18 0.80 -16.75
C SER A 119 -11.83 0.24 -15.36
N PHE A 120 -10.55 0.23 -14.98
CA PHE A 120 -10.14 -0.25 -13.64
C PHE A 120 -10.61 0.69 -12.52
N GLU A 121 -10.61 2.00 -12.75
CA GLU A 121 -11.08 3.00 -11.78
C GLU A 121 -12.56 2.78 -11.39
N THR A 122 -13.37 2.44 -12.40
CA THR A 122 -14.82 2.27 -12.25
C THR A 122 -15.23 0.83 -11.92
N THR A 123 -14.32 -0.14 -12.05
CA THR A 123 -14.58 -1.54 -11.68
C THR A 123 -14.68 -1.68 -10.15
N PRO A 124 -15.77 -2.25 -9.62
CA PRO A 124 -15.88 -2.50 -8.18
C PRO A 124 -14.98 -3.66 -7.76
N PHE A 125 -14.32 -3.50 -6.62
CA PHE A 125 -13.50 -4.54 -5.99
C PHE A 125 -14.02 -4.86 -4.59
N THR A 126 -13.78 -6.10 -4.16
CA THR A 126 -13.94 -6.52 -2.77
C THR A 126 -12.81 -7.48 -2.41
N VAL A 127 -12.47 -7.56 -1.12
CA VAL A 127 -11.54 -8.54 -0.58
C VAL A 127 -11.99 -9.96 -0.94
N ALA A 128 -13.29 -10.25 -0.86
CA ALA A 128 -13.85 -11.54 -1.24
C ALA A 128 -13.63 -11.87 -2.73
N GLY A 129 -13.87 -10.89 -3.62
CA GLY A 129 -13.64 -11.04 -5.06
C GLY A 129 -12.17 -11.29 -5.40
N ILE A 130 -11.26 -10.53 -4.79
CA ILE A 130 -9.81 -10.69 -4.96
C ILE A 130 -9.37 -12.07 -4.46
N ARG A 131 -9.87 -12.50 -3.30
CA ARG A 131 -9.65 -13.85 -2.76
C ARG A 131 -10.11 -14.93 -3.72
N GLN A 132 -11.29 -14.76 -4.34
CA GLN A 132 -11.81 -15.72 -5.30
C GLN A 132 -10.92 -15.82 -6.55
N LEU A 133 -10.43 -14.70 -7.06
CA LEU A 133 -9.48 -14.65 -8.17
C LEU A 133 -8.17 -15.36 -7.82
N SER A 134 -7.64 -15.16 -6.62
CA SER A 134 -6.37 -15.78 -6.16
C SER A 134 -6.38 -17.32 -6.15
N ARG A 135 -7.55 -17.95 -6.19
CA ARG A 135 -7.73 -19.40 -6.10
C ARG A 135 -7.83 -20.08 -7.47
N ARG A 136 -7.55 -19.36 -8.56
CA ARG A 136 -7.74 -19.83 -9.94
C ARG A 136 -6.47 -19.60 -10.75
N ARG A 137 -6.31 -20.38 -11.82
CA ARG A 137 -5.35 -20.02 -12.88
C ARG A 137 -5.94 -18.86 -13.68
N LEU A 138 -5.28 -17.70 -13.62
CA LEU A 138 -5.73 -16.47 -14.27
C LEU A 138 -4.97 -16.25 -15.58
N ILE A 139 -5.69 -15.73 -16.59
CA ILE A 139 -5.15 -15.35 -17.90
C ILE A 139 -5.86 -14.10 -18.40
N GLY A 140 -5.18 -13.31 -19.24
CA GLY A 140 -5.71 -12.10 -19.85
C GLY A 140 -6.33 -11.14 -18.83
N ARG A 141 -7.52 -10.61 -19.13
CA ARG A 141 -8.19 -9.61 -18.28
C ARG A 141 -8.42 -10.06 -16.84
N LYS A 142 -8.60 -11.36 -16.57
CA LYS A 142 -8.77 -11.86 -15.19
C LYS A 142 -7.48 -11.77 -14.38
N ALA A 143 -6.32 -11.91 -15.02
CA ALA A 143 -5.03 -11.67 -14.38
C ALA A 143 -4.88 -10.18 -14.08
N ASP A 144 -5.17 -9.30 -15.04
CA ASP A 144 -5.07 -7.85 -14.83
C ASP A 144 -6.01 -7.35 -13.71
N LEU A 145 -7.24 -7.87 -13.64
CA LEU A 145 -8.18 -7.60 -12.54
C LEU A 145 -7.62 -8.03 -11.19
N PHE A 146 -6.93 -9.18 -11.15
CA PHE A 146 -6.32 -9.64 -9.93
C PHE A 146 -5.13 -8.77 -9.53
N ASP A 147 -4.24 -8.42 -10.46
CA ASP A 147 -3.08 -7.57 -10.18
C ASP A 147 -3.49 -6.18 -9.70
N TYR A 148 -4.47 -5.56 -10.37
CA TYR A 148 -5.02 -4.27 -9.94
C TYR A 148 -5.72 -4.37 -8.58
N GLY A 149 -6.56 -5.39 -8.38
CA GLY A 149 -7.26 -5.62 -7.13
C GLY A 149 -6.30 -5.90 -5.97
N LEU A 150 -5.22 -6.63 -6.22
CA LEU A 150 -4.18 -6.90 -5.23
C LEU A 150 -3.44 -5.61 -4.84
N ALA A 151 -3.15 -4.74 -5.79
CA ALA A 151 -2.55 -3.43 -5.53
C ALA A 151 -3.48 -2.54 -4.68
N LEU A 152 -4.77 -2.46 -5.01
CA LEU A 152 -5.77 -1.77 -4.19
C LEU A 152 -5.80 -2.29 -2.76
N LEU A 153 -5.94 -3.63 -2.60
CA LEU A 153 -6.03 -4.28 -1.30
C LEU A 153 -4.78 -4.05 -0.46
N LYS A 154 -3.59 -4.19 -1.07
CA LYS A 154 -2.31 -3.95 -0.39
C LYS A 154 -2.20 -2.52 0.10
N THR A 155 -2.52 -1.54 -0.74
CA THR A 155 -2.47 -0.13 -0.35
C THR A 155 -3.48 0.19 0.74
N SER A 156 -4.75 -0.19 0.55
CA SER A 156 -5.80 0.08 1.53
C SER A 156 -5.50 -0.58 2.88
N ALA A 157 -5.13 -1.87 2.90
CA ALA A 157 -4.79 -2.57 4.14
C ALA A 157 -3.64 -1.86 4.87
N SER A 158 -2.58 -1.50 4.15
CA SER A 158 -1.45 -0.74 4.72
C SER A 158 -1.90 0.58 5.39
N LEU A 159 -2.80 1.34 4.77
CA LEU A 159 -3.33 2.58 5.33
C LEU A 159 -4.22 2.33 6.56
N VAL A 160 -5.08 1.31 6.51
CA VAL A 160 -5.92 0.90 7.65
C VAL A 160 -5.05 0.52 8.85
N TYR A 161 -4.02 -0.30 8.66
CA TYR A 161 -3.10 -0.65 9.74
C TYR A 161 -2.33 0.57 10.26
N THR A 162 -1.99 1.53 9.38
CA THR A 162 -1.35 2.78 9.78
C THR A 162 -2.23 3.56 10.75
N ILE A 163 -3.53 3.67 10.48
CA ILE A 163 -4.48 4.33 11.39
C ILE A 163 -4.64 3.54 12.68
N GLN A 164 -4.83 2.23 12.59
CA GLN A 164 -4.99 1.39 13.79
C GLN A 164 -3.80 1.57 14.74
N LEU A 165 -2.58 1.54 14.19
CA LEU A 165 -1.36 1.74 14.94
C LEU A 165 -1.26 3.17 15.50
N ALA A 166 -1.48 4.17 14.66
CA ALA A 166 -1.41 5.58 15.07
C ALA A 166 -2.43 5.92 16.15
N THR A 167 -3.64 5.37 16.08
CA THR A 167 -4.66 5.53 17.12
C THR A 167 -4.28 4.81 18.42
N ALA A 168 -3.84 3.55 18.32
CA ALA A 168 -3.50 2.75 19.50
C ALA A 168 -2.32 3.33 20.30
N GLU A 169 -1.32 3.84 19.58
CA GLU A 169 -0.06 4.34 20.15
C GLU A 169 -0.02 5.88 20.24
N GLN A 170 -1.12 6.56 19.89
CA GLN A 170 -1.25 8.03 19.88
C GLN A 170 -0.15 8.75 19.07
N LEU A 171 0.12 8.23 17.86
CA LEU A 171 1.20 8.71 17.00
C LEU A 171 0.70 9.68 15.93
N ALA A 172 1.55 10.63 15.58
CA ALA A 172 1.47 11.33 14.31
C ALA A 172 1.94 10.41 13.17
N VAL A 173 1.28 10.51 12.02
CA VAL A 173 1.64 9.79 10.80
C VAL A 173 2.43 10.71 9.88
N ALA A 174 3.51 10.19 9.30
CA ALA A 174 4.29 10.89 8.30
C ALA A 174 4.56 9.96 7.11
N THR A 175 4.56 10.53 5.90
CA THR A 175 4.99 9.83 4.69
C THR A 175 5.67 10.80 3.74
N ASP A 176 6.64 10.33 2.97
CA ASP A 176 7.26 11.10 1.87
C ASP A 176 6.62 10.76 0.51
N SER A 177 5.53 9.98 0.52
CA SER A 177 4.79 9.61 -0.68
C SER A 177 3.48 10.39 -0.75
N ARG A 178 3.40 11.35 -1.69
CA ARG A 178 2.19 12.14 -1.92
C ARG A 178 0.95 11.29 -2.21
N ALA A 179 1.10 10.19 -2.93
CA ALA A 179 0.01 9.26 -3.20
C ALA A 179 -0.57 8.65 -1.91
N HIS A 180 0.30 8.10 -1.04
CA HIS A 180 -0.13 7.53 0.23
C HIS A 180 -0.70 8.60 1.18
N PHE A 181 -0.13 9.81 1.17
CA PHE A 181 -0.66 10.95 1.93
C PHE A 181 -2.09 11.26 1.53
N THR A 182 -2.36 11.46 0.24
CA THR A 182 -3.69 11.80 -0.27
C THR A 182 -4.72 10.70 0.00
N LEU A 183 -4.35 9.43 -0.23
CA LEU A 183 -5.23 8.29 0.05
C LEU A 183 -5.54 8.15 1.54
N LEU A 184 -4.55 8.38 2.41
CA LEU A 184 -4.73 8.33 3.85
C LEU A 184 -5.61 9.48 4.35
N THR A 185 -5.39 10.70 3.86
CA THR A 185 -6.21 11.87 4.18
C THR A 185 -7.67 11.62 3.86
N ARG A 186 -7.98 11.09 2.67
CA ARG A 186 -9.34 10.73 2.29
C ARG A 186 -9.96 9.73 3.27
N LEU A 187 -9.18 8.77 3.74
CA LEU A 187 -9.64 7.75 4.68
C LEU A 187 -9.93 8.34 6.06
N ILE A 188 -9.06 9.21 6.56
CA ILE A 188 -9.22 9.94 7.82
C ILE A 188 -10.49 10.81 7.77
N GLU A 189 -10.65 11.62 6.72
CA GLU A 189 -11.83 12.47 6.50
C GLU A 189 -13.13 11.66 6.55
N ARG A 190 -13.16 10.52 5.86
CA ARG A 190 -14.34 9.66 5.81
C ARG A 190 -14.67 9.02 7.16
N MET A 191 -13.67 8.71 7.97
CA MET A 191 -13.87 8.10 9.29
C MET A 191 -14.23 9.12 10.37
N GLY A 192 -14.09 10.43 10.11
CA GLY A 192 -14.56 11.49 10.99
C GLY A 192 -13.78 11.65 12.30
N PHE A 193 -12.55 11.15 12.37
CA PHE A 193 -11.64 11.41 13.50
C PHE A 193 -10.43 12.20 13.01
N THR A 194 -9.66 12.75 13.96
CA THR A 194 -8.43 13.50 13.66
C THR A 194 -7.21 12.66 14.01
N ILE A 195 -6.32 12.46 13.04
CA ILE A 195 -4.94 11.99 13.24
C ILE A 195 -4.04 12.99 12.52
N GLU A 196 -2.95 13.42 13.16
CA GLU A 196 -1.94 14.23 12.50
C GLU A 196 -1.34 13.41 11.35
N ASN A 197 -1.49 13.88 10.12
CA ASN A 197 -0.93 13.27 8.92
C ASN A 197 -0.08 14.31 8.21
N GLY A 198 1.22 14.07 8.10
CA GLY A 198 2.20 14.98 7.49
C GLY A 198 2.82 14.41 6.22
N LEU A 199 2.89 15.23 5.17
CA LEU A 199 3.73 14.96 4.01
C LEU A 199 5.15 15.47 4.31
N VAL A 200 6.12 14.56 4.35
CA VAL A 200 7.54 14.90 4.47
C VAL A 200 8.07 15.18 3.07
N GLU A 201 8.20 16.45 2.73
CA GLU A 201 8.87 16.85 1.50
C GLU A 201 10.37 16.61 1.68
N GLN A 202 10.96 15.71 0.89
CA GLN A 202 12.41 15.66 0.81
C GLN A 202 12.84 16.99 0.18
N GLY A 203 13.50 17.84 0.97
CA GLY A 203 14.08 19.08 0.46
C GLY A 203 14.91 18.76 -0.79
N ILE A 204 14.70 19.54 -1.85
CA ILE A 204 15.66 19.64 -2.94
C ILE A 204 16.92 20.24 -2.30
N SER A 205 17.88 19.38 -1.97
CA SER A 205 19.26 19.81 -1.78
C SER A 205 19.93 19.95 -3.13
#